data_AF-A0A401Q2A2-F1
#
_entry.id   AF-A0A401Q2A2-F1
#
_cell.length_a   1.000
_cell.length_b   1.000
_cell.length_c   1.000
_cell.angle_alpha   90.00
_cell.angle_beta   90.00
_cell.angle_gamma   90.00
#
_symmetry.space_group_name_H-M   'P 1'
#
loop_
_entity.id
_entity.type
_entity.pdbx_description
1 polymer ?
#
loop_
_entity_poly.entity_id
_entity_poly.type
_entity_poly.pdbx_seq_one_letter_code
_entity_poly.pdbx_strand_id
1 'polypeptide(L)'
;MLSEDQICYQTYQETADWLLSRTKLRPKVAIICGSGLGMLAEALANQEIFKYTDVPNFPQSTVQGHAGQLVFGELEGKACVCMQGRFHKFEGYPLIKVTFPVRVFRLLGVEVLIVTNAAGSVADGYNTGDIMIIKDHINLPGLAGQHPLCGPNDERFGSRFPCMSDAYDKSLGKLALQISRELDCSDYVHEGVYCMVGGPSFETIAEACLLHKLGVDAVGKWLEFSGLRDSLFPLEQNRLYSVEDDSKPGIVD
;
A
#
# COMPACT_ATOMS: atom_id res chain seq x y z
N MET A 1 -6.33 15.87 -26.92
CA MET A 1 -6.80 14.48 -26.78
C MET A 1 -6.13 13.96 -25.53
N LEU A 2 -6.87 13.78 -24.43
CA LEU A 2 -6.30 13.23 -23.19
C LEU A 2 -5.86 11.80 -23.50
N SER A 3 -4.66 11.40 -23.09
CA SER A 3 -4.23 10.00 -23.21
C SER A 3 -5.27 9.10 -22.52
N GLU A 4 -5.52 7.90 -23.05
CA GLU A 4 -6.53 6.94 -22.55
C GLU A 4 -6.39 6.59 -21.05
N ASP A 5 -5.27 6.95 -20.42
CA ASP A 5 -4.96 6.68 -19.02
C ASP A 5 -5.27 7.82 -18.03
N GLN A 6 -5.90 8.94 -18.45
CA GLN A 6 -6.16 10.04 -17.51
C GLN A 6 -7.50 9.88 -16.78
N ILE A 7 -7.43 9.73 -15.44
CA ILE A 7 -8.61 9.66 -14.56
C ILE A 7 -8.85 11.04 -13.94
N CYS A 8 -10.03 11.63 -14.15
CA CYS A 8 -10.38 12.94 -13.57
C CYS A 8 -10.94 12.82 -12.14
N TYR A 9 -10.94 13.92 -11.39
CA TYR A 9 -11.48 13.99 -10.02
C TYR A 9 -12.89 13.41 -9.89
N GLN A 10 -13.76 13.72 -10.85
CA GLN A 10 -15.16 13.28 -10.83
C GLN A 10 -15.30 11.75 -10.82
N THR A 11 -14.39 11.02 -11.46
CA THR A 11 -14.38 9.54 -11.45
C THR A 11 -14.10 8.99 -10.04
N TYR A 12 -13.18 9.62 -9.29
CA TYR A 12 -12.93 9.26 -7.90
C TYR A 12 -14.12 9.62 -7.01
N GLN A 13 -14.70 10.80 -7.22
CA GLN A 13 -15.86 11.28 -6.46
C GLN A 13 -17.09 10.39 -6.67
N GLU A 14 -17.40 10.01 -7.91
CA GLU A 14 -18.49 9.09 -8.23
C GLU A 14 -18.34 7.76 -7.46
N THR A 15 -17.13 7.24 -7.41
CA THR A 15 -16.83 6.00 -6.69
C THR A 15 -16.99 6.16 -5.18
N ALA A 16 -16.49 7.27 -4.63
CA ALA A 16 -16.63 7.58 -3.21
C ALA A 16 -18.12 7.77 -2.82
N ASP A 17 -18.89 8.50 -3.62
CA ASP A 17 -20.32 8.74 -3.38
C ASP A 17 -21.13 7.44 -3.49
N TRP A 18 -20.77 6.57 -4.43
CA TRP A 18 -21.39 5.25 -4.58
C TRP A 18 -21.18 4.39 -3.32
N LEU A 19 -19.98 4.42 -2.73
CA LEU A 19 -19.68 3.72 -1.47
C LEU A 19 -20.41 4.38 -0.29
N LEU A 20 -20.31 5.70 -0.13
CA LEU A 20 -20.90 6.47 0.98
C LEU A 20 -22.43 6.37 1.03
N SER A 21 -23.08 6.13 -0.10
CA SER A 21 -24.53 5.90 -0.18
C SER A 21 -24.96 4.49 0.21
N ARG A 22 -24.03 3.53 0.29
CA ARG A 22 -24.30 2.12 0.60
C ARG A 22 -23.78 1.64 1.95
N THR A 23 -22.84 2.38 2.54
CA THR A 23 -22.37 2.13 3.91
C THR A 23 -22.63 3.32 4.82
N LYS A 24 -22.95 3.05 6.08
CA LYS A 24 -22.98 4.07 7.14
C LYS A 24 -21.61 4.28 7.79
N LEU A 25 -20.67 3.35 7.59
CA LEU A 25 -19.32 3.45 8.14
C LEU A 25 -18.57 4.62 7.49
N ARG A 26 -17.80 5.34 8.30
CA ARG A 26 -16.96 6.47 7.88
C ARG A 26 -15.53 6.17 8.31
N PRO A 27 -14.79 5.37 7.53
CA PRO A 27 -13.52 4.83 7.97
C PRO A 27 -12.48 5.93 8.13
N LYS A 28 -11.70 5.84 9.22
CA LYS A 28 -10.53 6.69 9.45
C LYS A 28 -9.22 6.00 9.09
N VAL A 29 -9.25 4.67 9.01
CA VAL A 29 -8.12 3.84 8.63
C VAL A 29 -8.49 3.03 7.38
N ALA A 30 -7.64 3.07 6.37
CA ALA A 30 -7.66 2.11 5.27
C ALA A 30 -6.52 1.12 5.44
N ILE A 31 -6.76 -0.16 5.17
CA ILE A 31 -5.75 -1.22 5.24
C ILE A 31 -5.71 -1.89 3.87
N ILE A 32 -4.54 -1.88 3.21
CA ILE A 32 -4.36 -2.64 1.98
C ILE A 32 -3.70 -3.97 2.33
N CYS A 33 -4.45 -5.05 2.15
CA CYS A 33 -4.03 -6.41 2.50
C CYS A 33 -3.20 -6.98 1.35
N GLY A 34 -1.97 -7.38 1.65
CA GLY A 34 -1.11 -8.05 0.69
C GLY A 34 -1.39 -9.53 0.51
N SER A 35 -0.63 -10.13 -0.39
CA SER A 35 -0.62 -11.58 -0.61
C SER A 35 -0.38 -12.29 0.73
N GLY A 36 -1.25 -13.25 1.07
CA GLY A 36 -1.21 -13.97 2.36
C GLY A 36 -1.85 -13.24 3.55
N LEU A 37 -2.07 -11.93 3.45
CA LEU A 37 -2.54 -11.09 4.57
C LEU A 37 -4.03 -10.72 4.46
N GLY A 38 -4.78 -11.44 3.61
CA GLY A 38 -6.21 -11.23 3.43
C GLY A 38 -7.03 -11.43 4.71
N MET A 39 -6.54 -12.23 5.65
CA MET A 39 -7.20 -12.50 6.94
C MET A 39 -7.35 -11.24 7.81
N LEU A 40 -6.56 -10.19 7.57
CA LEU A 40 -6.70 -8.91 8.28
C LEU A 40 -8.09 -8.28 8.07
N ALA A 41 -8.70 -8.49 6.90
CA ALA A 41 -10.06 -8.04 6.63
C ALA A 41 -11.10 -8.87 7.42
N GLU A 42 -10.81 -10.14 7.69
CA GLU A 42 -11.70 -11.07 8.40
C GLU A 42 -11.77 -10.75 9.90
N ALA A 43 -10.75 -10.09 10.44
CA ALA A 43 -10.72 -9.64 11.84
C ALA A 43 -11.67 -8.46 12.13
N LEU A 44 -12.22 -7.81 11.10
CA LEU A 44 -13.16 -6.71 11.29
C LEU A 44 -14.50 -7.22 11.85
N ALA A 45 -15.05 -6.53 12.83
CA ALA A 45 -16.44 -6.70 13.25
C ALA A 45 -17.39 -5.94 12.31
N ASN A 46 -18.68 -6.31 12.31
CA ASN A 46 -19.75 -5.59 11.60
C ASN A 46 -19.47 -5.37 10.10
N GLN A 47 -19.01 -6.42 9.42
CA GLN A 47 -18.49 -6.30 8.05
C GLN A 47 -19.58 -5.95 7.01
N GLU A 48 -19.27 -5.00 6.15
CA GLU A 48 -19.99 -4.70 4.92
C GLU A 48 -19.03 -4.89 3.72
N ILE A 49 -19.35 -5.84 2.84
CA ILE A 49 -18.45 -6.27 1.76
C ILE A 49 -18.94 -5.74 0.41
N PHE A 50 -18.03 -5.15 -0.36
CA PHE A 50 -18.26 -4.67 -1.72
C PHE A 50 -17.25 -5.30 -2.68
N LYS A 51 -17.72 -6.10 -3.65
CA LYS A 51 -16.84 -6.67 -4.67
C LYS A 51 -16.34 -5.58 -5.60
N TYR A 52 -15.08 -5.66 -6.04
CA TYR A 52 -14.53 -4.68 -6.98
C TYR A 52 -15.31 -4.60 -8.29
N THR A 53 -15.96 -5.69 -8.70
CA THR A 53 -16.83 -5.75 -9.89
C THR A 53 -18.07 -4.87 -9.77
N ASP A 54 -18.52 -4.60 -8.55
CA ASP A 54 -19.75 -3.86 -8.29
C ASP A 54 -19.45 -2.37 -8.01
N VAL A 55 -18.20 -2.07 -7.63
CA VAL A 55 -17.73 -0.72 -7.36
C VAL A 55 -17.39 -0.03 -8.70
N PRO A 56 -18.02 1.11 -9.02
CA PRO A 56 -17.78 1.79 -10.29
C PRO A 56 -16.31 2.23 -10.40
N ASN A 57 -15.78 2.17 -11.63
CA ASN A 57 -14.41 2.59 -11.97
C ASN A 57 -13.27 1.81 -11.30
N PHE A 58 -13.58 0.85 -10.41
CA PHE A 58 -12.57 0.07 -9.71
C PHE A 58 -11.86 -0.92 -10.66
N PRO A 59 -10.53 -1.10 -10.54
CA PRO A 59 -9.83 -2.15 -11.27
C PRO A 59 -10.27 -3.54 -10.79
N GLN A 60 -9.98 -4.57 -11.60
CA GLN A 60 -10.22 -5.96 -11.22
C GLN A 60 -8.91 -6.60 -10.80
N SER A 61 -8.95 -7.48 -9.79
CA SER A 61 -7.78 -8.23 -9.36
C SER A 61 -7.72 -9.54 -10.14
N THR A 62 -6.59 -9.85 -10.76
CA THR A 62 -6.41 -11.09 -11.53
C THR A 62 -5.45 -12.08 -10.88
N VAL A 63 -4.70 -11.63 -9.86
CA VAL A 63 -3.75 -12.45 -9.11
C VAL A 63 -4.47 -13.43 -8.17
N GLN A 64 -4.01 -14.69 -8.15
CA GLN A 64 -4.52 -15.72 -7.24
C GLN A 64 -4.30 -15.32 -5.76
N GLY A 65 -5.29 -15.59 -4.91
CA GLY A 65 -5.26 -15.23 -3.49
C GLY A 65 -5.76 -13.82 -3.17
N HIS A 66 -6.15 -13.05 -4.18
CA HIS A 66 -6.79 -11.76 -4.00
C HIS A 66 -8.30 -11.92 -4.15
N ALA A 67 -9.05 -11.77 -3.06
CA ALA A 67 -10.51 -11.95 -3.05
C ALA A 67 -11.24 -10.92 -3.93
N GLY A 68 -10.64 -9.73 -4.14
CA GLY A 68 -11.18 -8.73 -5.04
C GLY A 68 -12.34 -7.95 -4.42
N GLN A 69 -12.22 -7.56 -3.15
CA GLN A 69 -13.28 -6.89 -2.41
C GLN A 69 -12.78 -5.80 -1.44
N LEU A 70 -13.63 -4.81 -1.21
CA LEU A 70 -13.52 -3.86 -0.11
C LEU A 70 -14.35 -4.38 1.06
N VAL A 71 -13.74 -4.45 2.24
CA VAL A 71 -14.42 -4.86 3.48
C VAL A 71 -14.42 -3.66 4.41
N PHE A 72 -15.58 -3.06 4.60
CA PHE A 72 -15.79 -2.05 5.64
C PHE A 72 -16.14 -2.77 6.93
N GLY A 73 -15.69 -2.26 8.06
CA GLY A 73 -16.05 -2.81 9.36
C GLY A 73 -15.38 -2.04 10.49
N GLU A 74 -15.34 -2.64 11.66
CA GLU A 74 -14.76 -2.05 12.85
C GLU A 74 -13.63 -2.94 13.41
N LEU A 75 -12.48 -2.35 13.69
CA LEU A 75 -11.40 -2.99 14.42
C LEU A 75 -11.25 -2.28 15.76
N GLU A 76 -11.48 -2.98 16.87
CA GLU A 76 -11.44 -2.39 18.23
C GLU A 76 -12.28 -1.08 18.34
N GLY A 77 -13.47 -1.09 17.72
CA GLY A 77 -14.40 0.05 17.69
C GLY A 77 -13.97 1.21 16.76
N LYS A 78 -12.93 1.04 15.94
CA LYS A 78 -12.51 2.01 14.92
C LYS A 78 -13.02 1.59 13.55
N ALA A 79 -13.74 2.49 12.87
CA ALA A 79 -14.18 2.25 11.51
C ALA A 79 -12.99 2.16 10.54
N CYS A 80 -12.92 1.04 9.83
CA CYS A 80 -11.86 0.68 8.90
C CYS A 80 -12.45 0.31 7.52
N VAL A 81 -11.64 0.46 6.48
CA VAL A 81 -11.88 -0.15 5.17
C VAL A 81 -10.65 -0.97 4.77
N CYS A 82 -10.84 -2.25 4.47
CA CYS A 82 -9.79 -3.15 4.05
C CYS A 82 -9.92 -3.44 2.55
N MET A 83 -8.83 -3.29 1.79
CA MET A 83 -8.71 -3.88 0.46
C MET A 83 -8.23 -5.32 0.61
N GLN A 84 -9.11 -6.28 0.37
CA GLN A 84 -8.75 -7.70 0.35
C GLN A 84 -8.39 -8.11 -1.07
N GLY A 85 -7.11 -7.88 -1.40
CA GLY A 85 -6.59 -7.92 -2.75
C GLY A 85 -6.19 -6.54 -3.22
N ARG A 86 -5.10 -6.47 -3.98
CA ARG A 86 -4.58 -5.24 -4.59
C ARG A 86 -4.33 -5.49 -6.08
N PHE A 87 -4.06 -4.41 -6.79
CA PHE A 87 -3.68 -4.42 -8.20
C PHE A 87 -2.19 -4.19 -8.31
N HIS A 88 -1.55 -4.78 -9.30
CA HIS A 88 -0.13 -4.63 -9.55
C HIS A 88 0.15 -4.13 -10.96
N LYS A 89 1.26 -3.42 -11.12
CA LYS A 89 1.73 -2.97 -12.44
C LYS A 89 1.98 -4.14 -13.40
N PHE A 90 2.53 -5.25 -12.90
CA PHE A 90 2.80 -6.43 -13.73
C PHE A 90 1.53 -7.13 -14.24
N GLU A 91 0.33 -6.82 -13.71
CA GLU A 91 -0.96 -7.28 -14.28
C GLU A 91 -1.34 -6.48 -15.56
N GLY A 92 -0.53 -5.50 -15.95
CA GLY A 92 -0.74 -4.66 -17.13
C GLY A 92 -1.42 -3.31 -16.82
N TYR A 93 -1.83 -3.07 -15.58
CA TYR A 93 -2.48 -1.82 -15.21
C TYR A 93 -1.50 -0.62 -15.26
N PRO A 94 -1.95 0.58 -15.69
CA PRO A 94 -1.19 1.81 -15.42
C PRO A 94 -1.21 2.11 -13.91
N LEU A 95 -0.14 2.73 -13.40
CA LEU A 95 0.01 3.00 -11.95
C LEU A 95 -1.13 3.87 -11.39
N ILE A 96 -1.71 4.75 -12.22
CA ILE A 96 -2.87 5.56 -11.84
C ILE A 96 -4.11 4.71 -11.54
N LYS A 97 -4.28 3.55 -12.20
CA LYS A 97 -5.32 2.57 -11.86
C LYS A 97 -4.94 1.76 -10.63
N VAL A 98 -3.67 1.33 -10.52
CA VAL A 98 -3.18 0.60 -9.34
C VAL A 98 -3.44 1.38 -8.06
N THR A 99 -3.19 2.69 -8.11
CA THR A 99 -3.34 3.61 -6.98
C THR A 99 -4.72 4.27 -6.86
N PHE A 100 -5.66 3.96 -7.76
CA PHE A 100 -7.00 4.55 -7.77
C PHE A 100 -7.73 4.48 -6.41
N PRO A 101 -7.70 3.34 -5.68
CA PRO A 101 -8.40 3.21 -4.40
C PRO A 101 -7.95 4.22 -3.35
N VAL A 102 -6.70 4.67 -3.37
CA VAL A 102 -6.18 5.57 -2.32
C VAL A 102 -6.74 6.98 -2.45
N ARG A 103 -6.97 7.44 -3.68
CA ARG A 103 -7.74 8.68 -3.93
C ARG A 103 -9.20 8.53 -3.50
N VAL A 104 -9.80 7.36 -3.68
CA VAL A 104 -11.16 7.08 -3.17
C VAL A 104 -11.17 7.12 -1.64
N PHE A 105 -10.23 6.45 -0.96
CA PHE A 105 -10.12 6.47 0.50
C PHE A 105 -9.97 7.87 1.07
N ARG A 106 -9.21 8.73 0.39
CA ARG A 106 -9.13 10.15 0.73
C ARG A 106 -10.50 10.84 0.74
N LEU A 107 -11.32 10.58 -0.28
CA LEU A 107 -12.66 11.15 -0.40
C LEU A 107 -13.66 10.51 0.58
N LEU A 108 -13.42 9.28 1.03
CA LEU A 108 -14.17 8.65 2.13
C LEU A 108 -13.84 9.23 3.51
N GLY A 109 -12.77 10.04 3.62
CA GLY A 109 -12.35 10.68 4.88
C GLY A 109 -11.37 9.85 5.71
N VAL A 110 -10.67 8.90 5.08
CA VAL A 110 -9.53 8.18 5.68
C VAL A 110 -8.41 9.16 6.00
N GLU A 111 -7.67 8.88 7.08
CA GLU A 111 -6.54 9.69 7.57
C GLU A 111 -5.27 8.84 7.73
N VAL A 112 -5.44 7.54 7.99
CA VAL A 112 -4.34 6.58 8.14
C VAL A 112 -4.45 5.51 7.06
N LEU A 113 -3.35 5.30 6.32
CA LEU A 113 -3.24 4.20 5.37
C LEU A 113 -2.22 3.19 5.90
N ILE A 114 -2.69 1.97 6.12
CA ILE A 114 -1.83 0.84 6.44
C ILE A 114 -1.66 0.01 5.17
N VAL A 115 -0.42 -0.27 4.80
CA VAL A 115 -0.09 -0.95 3.55
C VAL A 115 0.68 -2.21 3.88
N THR A 116 0.14 -3.38 3.58
CA THR A 116 0.84 -4.64 3.89
C THR A 116 1.28 -5.32 2.61
N ASN A 117 2.44 -5.96 2.61
CA ASN A 117 2.92 -6.71 1.46
C ASN A 117 3.80 -7.88 1.86
N ALA A 118 4.03 -8.78 0.91
CA ALA A 118 5.01 -9.84 1.04
C ALA A 118 6.17 -9.46 0.13
N ALA A 119 7.38 -9.47 0.67
CA ALA A 119 8.61 -9.19 -0.05
C ALA A 119 9.60 -10.35 0.14
N GLY A 120 10.73 -10.27 -0.54
CA GLY A 120 11.89 -11.10 -0.24
C GLY A 120 12.94 -10.23 0.42
N SER A 121 13.53 -10.71 1.51
CA SER A 121 14.63 -10.02 2.15
C SER A 121 15.92 -10.12 1.32
N VAL A 122 16.68 -9.03 1.30
CA VAL A 122 18.09 -9.00 0.89
C VAL A 122 18.98 -8.51 2.03
N ALA A 123 18.43 -8.21 3.21
CA ALA A 123 19.16 -7.83 4.41
C ALA A 123 19.84 -9.04 5.04
N ASP A 124 20.98 -8.80 5.69
CA ASP A 124 21.62 -9.80 6.54
C ASP A 124 20.80 -10.03 7.81
N GLY A 125 20.56 -11.30 8.16
CA GLY A 125 19.97 -11.70 9.45
C GLY A 125 18.43 -11.66 9.53
N TYR A 126 17.76 -11.34 8.43
CA TYR A 126 16.30 -11.50 8.32
C TYR A 126 15.98 -12.95 7.96
N ASN A 127 14.86 -13.46 8.48
CA ASN A 127 14.39 -14.80 8.24
C ASN A 127 12.99 -14.79 7.64
N THR A 128 12.65 -15.86 6.92
CA THR A 128 11.28 -16.07 6.45
C THR A 128 10.30 -16.05 7.64
N GLY A 129 9.26 -15.23 7.55
CA GLY A 129 8.27 -14.97 8.58
C GLY A 129 8.56 -13.73 9.44
N ASP A 130 9.72 -13.10 9.27
CA ASP A 130 10.02 -11.84 9.92
C ASP A 130 9.10 -10.73 9.38
N ILE A 131 8.85 -9.75 10.24
CA ILE A 131 8.06 -8.56 9.94
C ILE A 131 8.98 -7.36 9.82
N MET A 132 8.95 -6.66 8.69
CA MET A 132 9.67 -5.40 8.52
C MET A 132 8.71 -4.22 8.53
N ILE A 133 8.98 -3.25 9.40
CA ILE A 133 8.37 -1.92 9.36
C ILE A 133 9.15 -1.09 8.34
N ILE A 134 8.47 -0.63 7.30
CA ILE A 134 9.10 0.18 6.26
C ILE A 134 9.36 1.60 6.81
N LYS A 135 10.63 1.96 6.95
CA LYS A 135 11.04 3.34 7.33
C LYS A 135 11.28 4.24 6.13
N ASP A 136 11.66 3.67 4.99
CA ASP A 136 11.89 4.39 3.74
C ASP A 136 11.80 3.44 2.54
N HIS A 137 11.89 3.98 1.33
CA HIS A 137 11.84 3.17 0.12
C HIS A 137 12.71 3.69 -1.02
N ILE A 138 13.06 2.77 -1.92
CA ILE A 138 13.60 3.07 -3.25
C ILE A 138 12.54 2.74 -4.30
N ASN A 139 12.12 3.75 -5.06
CA ASN A 139 11.16 3.59 -6.15
C ASN A 139 11.88 3.50 -7.51
N LEU A 140 12.41 2.32 -7.86
CA LEU A 140 13.13 2.13 -9.13
C LEU A 140 12.28 2.46 -10.36
N PRO A 141 11.00 2.03 -10.48
CA PRO A 141 10.13 2.46 -11.58
C PRO A 141 9.97 3.98 -11.65
N GLY A 142 9.82 4.63 -10.49
CA GLY A 142 9.71 6.08 -10.38
C GLY A 142 10.93 6.83 -10.90
N LEU A 143 12.14 6.33 -10.62
CA LEU A 143 13.39 6.88 -11.16
C LEU A 143 13.46 6.78 -12.70
N ALA A 144 12.77 5.79 -13.29
CA ALA A 144 12.63 5.62 -14.73
C ALA A 144 11.38 6.31 -15.33
N GLY A 145 10.68 7.15 -14.56
CA GLY A 145 9.51 7.92 -15.01
C GLY A 145 8.17 7.18 -14.93
N GLN A 146 8.15 5.93 -14.46
CA GLN A 146 6.92 5.21 -14.14
C GLN A 146 6.46 5.62 -12.73
N HIS A 147 5.69 6.70 -12.65
CA HIS A 147 5.19 7.24 -11.39
C HIS A 147 3.67 7.50 -11.46
N PRO A 148 2.88 7.22 -10.40
CA PRO A 148 1.41 7.44 -10.41
C PRO A 148 1.01 8.93 -10.49
N LEU A 149 1.94 9.84 -10.24
CA LEU A 149 1.76 11.29 -10.43
C LEU A 149 2.20 11.80 -11.81
N CYS A 150 2.63 10.92 -12.71
CA CYS A 150 2.91 11.31 -14.08
C CYS A 150 1.61 11.80 -14.76
N GLY A 151 1.72 12.86 -15.57
CA GLY A 151 0.56 13.56 -16.15
C GLY A 151 0.15 14.82 -15.38
N PRO A 152 -1.01 15.42 -15.68
CA PRO A 152 -1.49 16.66 -15.05
C PRO A 152 -1.75 16.51 -13.54
N ASN A 153 -1.48 17.58 -12.78
CA ASN A 153 -1.77 17.63 -11.35
C ASN A 153 -3.18 18.16 -11.09
N ASP A 154 -3.87 17.58 -10.10
CA ASP A 154 -5.11 18.11 -9.57
C ASP A 154 -4.87 18.63 -8.15
N GLU A 155 -4.91 19.95 -7.98
CA GLU A 155 -4.57 20.62 -6.72
C GLU A 155 -5.52 20.28 -5.56
N ARG A 156 -6.71 19.73 -5.86
CA ARG A 156 -7.64 19.25 -4.82
C ARG A 156 -7.12 18.04 -4.06
N PHE A 157 -6.26 17.26 -4.71
CA PHE A 157 -5.59 16.11 -4.10
C PHE A 157 -4.31 16.58 -3.39
N GLY A 158 -3.49 17.40 -4.05
CA GLY A 158 -2.45 18.18 -3.38
C GLY A 158 -1.38 18.72 -4.32
N SER A 159 -0.15 18.88 -3.81
CA SER A 159 0.89 19.64 -4.50
C SER A 159 1.45 18.92 -5.73
N ARG A 160 1.99 19.70 -6.69
CA ARG A 160 2.61 19.13 -7.91
C ARG A 160 3.87 18.31 -7.62
N PHE A 161 4.62 18.71 -6.60
CA PHE A 161 5.92 18.14 -6.25
C PHE A 161 5.92 17.79 -4.75
N PRO A 162 5.30 16.65 -4.38
CA PRO A 162 5.23 16.22 -2.98
C PRO A 162 6.63 15.90 -2.42
N CYS A 163 6.86 16.24 -1.17
CA CYS A 163 8.04 15.81 -0.42
C CYS A 163 7.85 14.37 0.05
N MET A 164 8.93 13.59 -0.02
CA MET A 164 8.94 12.17 0.27
C MET A 164 9.75 11.79 1.51
N SER A 165 10.42 12.76 2.14
CA SER A 165 11.39 12.53 3.23
C SER A 165 10.77 12.00 4.54
N ASP A 166 9.46 12.12 4.66
CA ASP A 166 8.65 11.72 5.80
C ASP A 166 7.42 10.92 5.36
N ALA A 167 7.50 10.28 4.19
CA ALA A 167 6.45 9.45 3.62
C ALA A 167 5.89 8.40 4.60
N TYR A 168 6.76 7.82 5.41
CA TYR A 168 6.43 6.89 6.48
C TYR A 168 6.41 7.64 7.81
N ASP A 169 5.31 7.51 8.54
CA ASP A 169 5.14 8.26 9.78
C ASP A 169 5.97 7.63 10.90
N LYS A 170 6.97 8.39 11.35
CA LYS A 170 7.91 7.97 12.39
C LYS A 170 7.22 7.66 13.72
N SER A 171 6.06 8.24 14.00
CA SER A 171 5.32 7.98 15.24
C SER A 171 4.57 6.64 15.19
N LEU A 172 4.03 6.24 14.04
CA LEU A 172 3.49 4.88 13.86
C LEU A 172 4.58 3.82 13.84
N GLY A 173 5.70 4.08 13.16
CA GLY A 173 6.83 3.14 13.18
C GLY A 173 7.30 2.86 14.60
N LYS A 174 7.47 3.92 15.42
CA LYS A 174 7.80 3.80 16.85
C LYS A 174 6.71 3.07 17.65
N LEU A 175 5.44 3.37 17.39
CA LEU A 175 4.33 2.72 18.08
C LEU A 175 4.30 1.21 17.77
N ALA A 176 4.52 0.83 16.52
CA ALA A 176 4.60 -0.57 16.12
C ALA A 176 5.77 -1.31 16.76
N LEU A 177 6.97 -0.71 16.78
CA LEU A 177 8.12 -1.26 17.51
C LEU A 177 7.90 -1.34 19.03
N GLN A 178 7.08 -0.46 19.57
CA GLN A 178 6.69 -0.54 20.98
C GLN A 178 5.73 -1.72 21.20
N ILE A 179 4.67 -1.83 20.37
CA ILE A 179 3.69 -2.92 20.43
C ILE A 179 4.40 -4.27 20.25
N SER A 180 5.42 -4.37 19.39
CA SER A 180 6.13 -5.65 19.21
C SER A 180 6.85 -6.11 20.47
N ARG A 181 7.37 -5.17 21.28
CA ARG A 181 7.96 -5.49 22.59
C ARG A 181 6.90 -5.85 23.62
N GLU A 182 5.74 -5.18 23.59
CA GLU A 182 4.63 -5.47 24.49
C GLU A 182 3.99 -6.85 24.24
N LEU A 183 4.08 -7.34 22.99
CA LEU A 183 3.57 -8.64 22.56
C LEU A 183 4.65 -9.74 22.56
N ASP A 184 5.84 -9.48 23.09
CA ASP A 184 6.98 -10.41 23.10
C ASP A 184 7.35 -10.96 21.69
N CYS A 185 7.20 -10.13 20.66
CA CYS A 185 7.52 -10.46 19.27
C CYS A 185 8.63 -9.61 18.66
N SER A 186 9.35 -8.82 19.47
CA SER A 186 10.39 -7.91 18.97
C SER A 186 11.58 -8.61 18.30
N ASP A 187 11.78 -9.90 18.53
CA ASP A 187 12.91 -10.66 17.99
C ASP A 187 12.82 -10.89 16.48
N TYR A 188 11.61 -10.83 15.91
CA TYR A 188 11.34 -11.00 14.48
C TYR A 188 10.65 -9.77 13.86
N VAL A 189 10.71 -8.61 14.53
CA VAL A 189 10.19 -7.33 14.01
C VAL A 189 11.34 -6.35 13.79
N HIS A 190 11.58 -6.01 12.52
CA HIS A 190 12.67 -5.16 12.06
C HIS A 190 12.18 -3.81 11.52
N GLU A 191 13.12 -2.91 11.22
CA GLU A 191 12.84 -1.63 10.56
C GLU A 191 13.83 -1.38 9.40
N GLY A 192 13.32 -1.25 8.16
CA GLY A 192 14.18 -1.27 6.97
C GLY A 192 13.68 -0.49 5.75
N VAL A 193 14.53 -0.43 4.73
CA VAL A 193 14.30 0.22 3.44
C VAL A 193 13.75 -0.79 2.45
N TYR A 194 12.58 -0.49 1.89
CA TYR A 194 11.95 -1.34 0.88
C TYR A 194 12.27 -0.87 -0.54
N CYS A 195 12.60 -1.76 -1.45
CA CYS A 195 12.72 -1.45 -2.87
C CYS A 195 11.55 -2.01 -3.67
N MET A 196 10.90 -1.13 -4.44
CA MET A 196 9.93 -1.57 -5.45
C MET A 196 10.65 -1.87 -6.77
N VAL A 197 10.40 -3.06 -7.33
CA VAL A 197 10.75 -3.44 -8.71
C VAL A 197 9.51 -3.72 -9.55
N GLY A 198 9.67 -3.80 -10.87
CA GLY A 198 8.55 -4.02 -11.80
C GLY A 198 7.94 -5.44 -11.78
N GLY A 199 8.75 -6.48 -11.57
CA GLY A 199 8.33 -7.87 -11.71
C GLY A 199 7.92 -8.26 -13.15
N PRO A 200 7.24 -9.40 -13.37
CA PRO A 200 6.76 -10.36 -12.35
C PRO A 200 7.82 -11.39 -11.93
N SER A 201 8.96 -11.48 -12.61
CA SER A 201 10.06 -12.36 -12.20
C SER A 201 10.60 -11.92 -10.83
N PHE A 202 11.10 -12.90 -10.08
CA PHE A 202 11.95 -12.62 -8.93
C PHE A 202 13.32 -12.12 -9.38
N GLU A 203 14.03 -11.52 -8.42
CA GLU A 203 15.37 -11.01 -8.61
C GLU A 203 16.35 -12.16 -8.85
N THR A 204 17.27 -11.96 -9.78
CA THR A 204 18.49 -12.76 -9.90
C THR A 204 19.44 -12.48 -8.73
N ILE A 205 20.43 -13.36 -8.52
CA ILE A 205 21.48 -13.15 -7.51
C ILE A 205 22.18 -11.79 -7.69
N ALA A 206 22.50 -11.42 -8.94
CA ALA A 206 23.18 -10.17 -9.23
C ALA A 206 22.31 -8.94 -8.89
N GLU A 207 21.00 -9.01 -9.15
CA GLU A 207 20.04 -7.96 -8.78
C GLU A 207 19.87 -7.88 -7.26
N ALA A 208 19.75 -9.01 -6.56
CA ALA A 208 19.70 -9.04 -5.09
C ALA A 208 20.96 -8.42 -4.47
N CYS A 209 22.15 -8.81 -4.93
CA CYS A 209 23.42 -8.22 -4.49
C CYS A 209 23.52 -6.72 -4.78
N LEU A 210 22.97 -6.26 -5.91
CA LEU A 210 22.92 -4.83 -6.24
C LEU A 210 22.03 -4.09 -5.25
N LEU A 211 20.82 -4.59 -4.99
CA LEU A 211 19.86 -3.97 -4.07
C LEU A 211 20.41 -3.90 -2.64
N HIS A 212 21.01 -4.99 -2.16
CA HIS A 212 21.68 -5.01 -0.86
C HIS A 212 22.78 -3.93 -0.78
N LYS A 213 23.62 -3.79 -1.81
CA LYS A 213 24.65 -2.73 -1.88
C LYS A 213 24.09 -1.31 -1.92
N LEU A 214 22.84 -1.14 -2.35
CA LEU A 214 22.13 0.14 -2.33
C LEU A 214 21.48 0.44 -0.97
N GLY A 215 21.65 -0.44 0.03
CA GLY A 215 21.06 -0.29 1.36
C GLY A 215 19.58 -0.65 1.42
N VAL A 216 19.13 -1.53 0.51
CA VAL A 216 17.79 -2.11 0.56
C VAL A 216 17.79 -3.27 1.55
N ASP A 217 16.75 -3.36 2.36
CA ASP A 217 16.54 -4.46 3.30
C ASP A 217 15.57 -5.50 2.71
N ALA A 218 14.52 -5.05 2.03
CA ALA A 218 13.53 -5.92 1.40
C ALA A 218 13.12 -5.46 0.00
N VAL A 219 12.80 -6.40 -0.88
CA VAL A 219 12.39 -6.14 -2.27
C VAL A 219 11.04 -6.76 -2.60
N GLY A 220 10.15 -5.95 -3.17
CA GLY A 220 8.84 -6.42 -3.61
C GLY A 220 8.35 -5.71 -4.86
N LYS A 221 7.20 -6.17 -5.35
CA LYS A 221 6.67 -5.81 -6.68
C LYS A 221 5.53 -4.79 -6.57
N TRP A 222 5.40 -4.20 -5.38
CA TRP A 222 4.27 -3.33 -5.04
C TRP A 222 4.63 -2.39 -3.91
N LEU A 223 4.85 -1.12 -4.23
CA LEU A 223 4.78 -0.02 -3.26
C LEU A 223 4.63 1.32 -3.99
N GLU A 224 3.47 1.53 -4.63
CA GLU A 224 3.25 2.70 -5.49
C GLU A 224 2.57 3.88 -4.77
N PHE A 225 2.43 3.85 -3.44
CA PHE A 225 1.70 4.90 -2.71
C PHE A 225 2.57 6.00 -2.15
N SER A 226 3.89 5.85 -2.25
CA SER A 226 4.80 6.76 -1.60
C SER A 226 4.60 8.19 -2.15
N GLY A 227 4.56 8.37 -3.47
CA GLY A 227 4.29 9.67 -4.10
C GLY A 227 2.92 10.31 -3.79
N LEU A 228 1.99 9.60 -3.14
CA LEU A 228 0.62 10.07 -2.94
C LEU A 228 0.40 10.73 -1.57
N ARG A 229 1.42 10.89 -0.71
CA ARG A 229 1.22 11.47 0.63
C ARG A 229 0.79 12.95 0.59
N ASP A 230 1.63 13.86 0.10
CA ASP A 230 1.28 15.30 0.08
C ASP A 230 0.28 15.64 -1.03
N SER A 231 0.16 14.75 -2.03
CA SER A 231 -0.87 14.86 -3.06
C SER A 231 -2.17 14.21 -2.64
N LEU A 232 -2.35 13.71 -1.41
CA LEU A 232 -3.65 13.20 -0.99
C LEU A 232 -4.08 13.72 0.36
N PHE A 233 -3.22 13.98 1.35
CA PHE A 233 -3.73 14.53 2.61
C PHE A 233 -2.77 15.51 3.32
N PRO A 234 -3.32 16.51 4.05
CA PRO A 234 -2.51 17.57 4.67
C PRO A 234 -1.53 17.03 5.72
N LEU A 235 -0.38 17.70 5.84
CA LEU A 235 0.78 17.36 6.68
C LEU A 235 0.48 17.08 8.17
N GLU A 236 -0.68 17.48 8.69
CA GLU A 236 -1.00 17.38 10.12
C GLU A 236 -1.77 16.11 10.53
N GLN A 237 -2.17 15.24 9.59
CA GLN A 237 -3.09 14.11 9.90
C GLN A 237 -2.67 12.73 9.39
N ASN A 238 -1.53 12.59 8.73
CA ASN A 238 -1.24 11.39 7.96
C ASN A 238 -0.19 10.49 8.53
N ARG A 239 -0.57 9.21 8.67
CA ARG A 239 0.35 8.18 9.05
C ARG A 239 0.29 6.99 8.10
N LEU A 240 1.29 6.84 7.24
CA LEU A 240 1.51 5.63 6.45
C LEU A 240 2.28 4.63 7.31
N TYR A 241 1.72 3.42 7.48
CA TYR A 241 2.37 2.32 8.19
C TYR A 241 2.40 1.11 7.27
N SER A 242 3.57 0.48 7.10
CA SER A 242 3.69 -0.68 6.26
C SER A 242 4.36 -1.82 7.00
N VAL A 243 3.74 -2.99 6.88
CA VAL A 243 4.13 -4.24 7.54
C VAL A 243 4.40 -5.26 6.46
N GLU A 244 5.58 -5.82 6.52
CA GLU A 244 6.00 -6.93 5.68
C GLU A 244 5.78 -8.26 6.39
N ASP A 245 5.54 -9.31 5.62
CA ASP A 245 5.70 -10.71 6.03
C ASP A 245 6.64 -11.35 5.00
N ASP A 246 7.86 -11.71 5.44
CA ASP A 246 8.87 -12.39 4.60
C ASP A 246 8.43 -13.84 4.35
N SER A 247 7.35 -14.06 3.61
CA SER A 247 6.80 -15.39 3.35
C SER A 247 7.54 -16.16 2.25
N LYS A 248 8.74 -15.71 1.84
CA LYS A 248 9.47 -16.29 0.70
C LYS A 248 10.91 -16.67 1.10
N PRO A 249 11.44 -17.79 0.58
CA PRO A 249 12.83 -18.14 0.83
C PRO A 249 13.76 -17.06 0.28
N GLY A 250 14.74 -16.66 1.09
CA GLY A 250 15.76 -15.68 0.72
C GLY A 250 16.45 -16.07 -0.60
N ILE A 251 16.82 -15.07 -1.39
CA ILE A 251 17.49 -15.26 -2.70
C ILE A 251 18.99 -15.60 -2.53
N VAL A 252 19.48 -15.59 -1.28
CA VAL A 252 20.90 -15.64 -0.93
C VAL A 252 21.23 -16.91 -0.13
N ASP A 253 20.89 -18.07 -0.69
CA ASP A 253 21.50 -19.37 -0.30
C ASP A 253 22.21 -20.01 -1.51
#